data_AF-A0A259IL07-F1
#
_entry.id   AF-A0A259IL07-F1
#
_cell.length_a   1.000
_cell.length_b   1.000
_cell.length_c   1.000
_cell.angle_alpha   90.00
_cell.angle_beta   90.00
_cell.angle_gamma   90.00
#
_symmetry.space_group_name_H-M   'P 1'
#
loop_
_entity.id
_entity.type
_entity.pdbx_description
1 polymer ?
#
loop_
_entity_poly.entity_id
_entity_poly.type
_entity_poly.pdbx_seq_one_letter_code
_entity_poly.pdbx_strand_id
1 'polypeptide(L)'
;MSNNQALKQAYVETINQFSPRLTHAVTVTFKTRAYVLPKSYQKCTQNQNNVFKSAQKYQPERWNWGNSEVLGDWKWLNEEVAESTLDYFYAKLAYMAFGKDTKRTTTKAYSKPTMITSIEGLYSDKRIHAHLAIGNLPKNIDIRNTIERAWWACDFAHKSIVIKPLSNTYGWLDYITKEANVGNVDALRIQSIKQPQIYLSDIGVENSL
;
A
#
# COMPACT_ATOMS: atom_id res chain seq x y z
N MET A 1 8.99 30.96 -11.81
CA MET A 1 8.57 29.56 -12.01
C MET A 1 7.31 29.36 -11.20
N SER A 2 6.24 28.75 -11.75
CA SER A 2 5.04 28.50 -10.95
C SER A 2 5.34 27.49 -9.85
N ASN A 3 4.67 27.56 -8.69
CA ASN A 3 4.87 26.61 -7.58
C ASN A 3 4.77 25.14 -8.04
N ASN A 4 3.93 24.85 -9.04
CA ASN A 4 3.78 23.52 -9.63
C ASN A 4 5.02 23.02 -10.37
N GLN A 5 5.78 23.90 -11.03
CA GLN A 5 7.03 23.52 -11.71
C GLN A 5 8.15 23.19 -10.71
N ALA A 6 8.27 23.99 -9.64
CA ALA A 6 9.26 23.74 -8.59
C ALA A 6 8.95 22.44 -7.82
N LEU A 7 7.67 22.23 -7.49
CA LEU A 7 7.18 20.97 -6.92
C LEU A 7 7.53 19.80 -7.84
N LYS A 8 7.12 19.86 -9.13
CA LYS A 8 7.43 18.83 -10.13
C LYS A 8 8.91 18.49 -10.21
N GLN A 9 9.79 19.49 -10.18
CA GLN A 9 11.23 19.28 -10.22
C GLN A 9 11.74 18.54 -8.97
N ALA A 10 11.28 18.92 -7.78
CA ALA A 10 11.58 18.21 -6.54
C ALA A 10 11.07 16.75 -6.54
N TYR A 11 9.90 16.51 -7.16
CA TYR A 11 9.37 15.14 -7.37
C TYR A 11 10.31 14.29 -8.24
N VAL A 12 10.76 14.85 -9.36
CA VAL A 12 11.69 14.19 -10.29
C VAL A 12 13.01 13.86 -9.61
N GLU A 13 13.56 14.81 -8.86
CA GLU A 13 14.81 14.62 -8.11
C GLU A 13 14.69 13.50 -7.06
N THR A 14 13.62 13.52 -6.28
CA THR A 14 13.34 12.47 -5.27
C THR A 14 13.19 11.09 -5.92
N ILE A 15 12.44 10.99 -7.02
CA ILE A 15 12.23 9.71 -7.71
C ILE A 15 13.53 9.22 -8.35
N ASN A 16 14.35 10.12 -8.92
CA ASN A 16 15.65 9.76 -9.50
C ASN A 16 16.60 9.17 -8.46
N GLN A 17 16.56 9.61 -7.20
CA GLN A 17 17.34 9.00 -6.12
C GLN A 17 16.94 7.55 -5.87
N PHE A 18 15.65 7.22 -5.98
CA PHE A 18 15.15 5.86 -5.74
C PHE A 18 15.18 4.97 -6.97
N SER A 19 15.19 5.54 -8.16
CA SER A 19 14.97 4.79 -9.40
C SER A 19 15.94 3.64 -9.66
N PRO A 20 17.24 3.70 -9.32
CA PRO A 20 18.13 2.56 -9.49
C PRO A 20 17.71 1.32 -8.69
N ARG A 21 16.84 1.49 -7.69
CA ARG A 21 16.39 0.44 -6.76
C ARG A 21 14.99 -0.08 -7.10
N LEU A 22 14.27 0.59 -8.00
CA LEU A 22 12.92 0.22 -8.45
C LEU A 22 13.02 -0.82 -9.57
N THR A 23 12.20 -1.87 -9.47
CA THR A 23 12.27 -3.01 -10.40
C THR A 23 10.94 -3.31 -11.06
N HIS A 24 9.81 -2.86 -10.50
CA HIS A 24 8.48 -3.19 -11.00
C HIS A 24 7.54 -1.98 -10.97
N ALA A 25 6.79 -1.78 -12.05
CA ALA A 25 5.62 -0.91 -12.11
C ALA A 25 4.38 -1.74 -11.82
N VAL A 26 3.54 -1.29 -10.90
CA VAL A 26 2.32 -1.97 -10.52
C VAL A 26 1.14 -1.00 -10.54
N THR A 27 0.08 -1.35 -11.24
CA THR A 27 -1.20 -0.65 -11.17
C THR A 27 -2.20 -1.54 -10.46
N VAL A 28 -2.75 -1.06 -9.34
CA VAL A 28 -3.83 -1.75 -8.60
C VAL A 28 -5.11 -0.93 -8.67
N THR A 29 -6.24 -1.60 -8.90
CA THR A 29 -7.56 -0.97 -8.92
C THR A 29 -8.29 -1.27 -7.63
N PHE A 30 -8.98 -0.28 -7.05
CA PHE A 30 -9.78 -0.48 -5.84
C PHE A 30 -11.22 -0.92 -6.18
N LYS A 31 -11.86 -1.67 -5.28
CA LYS A 31 -13.32 -1.83 -5.28
C LYS A 31 -13.97 -0.53 -4.82
N THR A 32 -15.14 -0.20 -5.33
CA THR A 32 -15.92 0.97 -4.85
C THR A 32 -16.47 0.79 -3.44
N ARG A 33 -16.73 -0.45 -3.04
CA ARG A 33 -17.14 -0.83 -1.68
C ARG A 33 -16.66 -2.23 -1.35
N ALA A 34 -16.45 -2.51 -0.08
CA ALA A 34 -16.11 -3.83 0.42
C ALA A 34 -16.81 -4.10 1.76
N TYR A 35 -17.10 -5.37 2.01
CA TYR A 35 -17.56 -5.82 3.32
C TYR A 35 -16.34 -6.02 4.22
N VAL A 36 -16.23 -5.22 5.29
CA VAL A 36 -15.04 -5.20 6.15
C VAL A 36 -15.37 -5.84 7.49
N LEU A 37 -14.66 -6.90 7.83
CA LEU A 37 -14.74 -7.55 9.13
C LEU A 37 -13.89 -6.77 10.15
N PRO A 38 -14.36 -6.54 11.38
CA PRO A 38 -13.53 -5.89 12.39
C PRO A 38 -12.29 -6.73 12.72
N LYS A 39 -11.13 -6.08 12.89
CA LYS A 39 -9.82 -6.75 13.03
C LYS A 39 -9.76 -7.71 14.24
N SER A 40 -10.54 -7.45 15.29
CA SER A 40 -10.70 -8.34 16.44
C SER A 40 -11.20 -9.74 16.05
N TYR A 41 -11.97 -9.85 14.96
CA TYR A 41 -12.53 -11.10 14.49
C TYR A 41 -11.61 -11.92 13.58
N GLN A 42 -10.59 -11.31 12.95
CA GLN A 42 -9.66 -12.06 12.09
C GLN A 42 -8.84 -13.13 12.84
N LYS A 43 -8.64 -12.98 14.17
CA LYS A 43 -8.04 -14.04 15.01
C LYS A 43 -9.06 -15.11 15.40
N CYS A 44 -10.34 -14.76 15.34
CA CYS A 44 -11.44 -15.60 15.77
C CYS A 44 -11.99 -16.49 14.64
N THR A 45 -11.72 -16.18 13.38
CA THR A 45 -12.12 -17.02 12.23
C THR A 45 -11.43 -18.40 12.19
N GLN A 46 -10.41 -18.63 13.03
CA GLN A 46 -9.82 -19.96 13.22
C GLN A 46 -10.67 -20.87 14.12
N ASN A 47 -11.61 -20.32 14.90
CA ASN A 47 -12.56 -21.06 15.71
C ASN A 47 -13.81 -20.20 15.92
N GLN A 48 -14.92 -20.53 15.24
CA GLN A 48 -16.18 -19.76 15.23
C GLN A 48 -16.66 -19.34 16.64
N ASN A 49 -16.37 -20.12 17.69
CA ASN A 49 -16.74 -19.81 19.07
C ASN A 49 -15.98 -18.61 19.68
N ASN A 50 -14.81 -18.24 19.14
CA ASN A 50 -14.02 -17.11 19.64
C ASN A 50 -14.50 -15.74 19.11
N VAL A 51 -15.25 -15.73 18.00
CA VAL A 51 -15.75 -14.52 17.32
C VAL A 51 -16.72 -13.82 18.26
N PHE A 52 -17.71 -14.56 18.73
CA PHE A 52 -18.80 -14.04 19.57
C PHE A 52 -18.33 -13.63 20.96
N LYS A 53 -17.45 -14.40 21.60
CA LYS A 53 -16.90 -14.05 22.92
C LYS A 53 -16.09 -12.74 22.90
N SER A 54 -15.37 -12.48 21.81
CA SER A 54 -14.60 -11.24 21.66
C SER A 54 -15.51 -10.05 21.32
N ALA A 55 -16.52 -10.24 20.46
CA ALA A 55 -17.56 -9.24 20.15
C ALA A 55 -18.21 -8.67 21.41
N GLN A 56 -18.69 -9.60 22.26
CA GLN A 56 -19.38 -9.30 23.51
C GLN A 56 -18.50 -8.51 24.47
N LYS A 57 -17.20 -8.82 24.52
CA LYS A 57 -16.25 -8.14 25.41
C LYS A 57 -16.05 -6.66 25.04
N TYR A 58 -16.04 -6.32 23.75
CA TYR A 58 -15.67 -4.97 23.30
C TYR A 58 -16.87 -4.07 23.00
N GLN A 59 -18.07 -4.62 22.75
CA GLN A 59 -19.27 -3.83 22.45
C GLN A 59 -20.56 -4.51 22.98
N PRO A 60 -20.66 -4.80 24.29
CA PRO A 60 -21.75 -5.62 24.86
C PRO A 60 -23.16 -5.09 24.55
N GLU A 61 -23.32 -3.77 24.37
CA GLU A 61 -24.61 -3.14 24.06
C GLU A 61 -25.12 -3.42 22.65
N ARG A 62 -24.24 -3.82 21.73
CA ARG A 62 -24.56 -4.07 20.31
C ARG A 62 -24.77 -5.56 19.99
N TRP A 63 -24.38 -6.48 20.89
CA TRP A 63 -24.33 -7.93 20.59
C TRP A 63 -25.08 -8.75 21.64
N ASN A 64 -26.32 -9.17 21.30
CA ASN A 64 -27.15 -10.02 22.15
C ASN A 64 -27.01 -11.51 21.77
N TRP A 65 -27.07 -12.43 22.75
CA TRP A 65 -26.74 -13.87 22.60
C TRP A 65 -27.54 -14.63 21.53
N GLY A 66 -28.66 -14.08 21.04
CA GLY A 66 -29.54 -14.72 20.05
C GLY A 66 -29.17 -14.50 18.57
N ASN A 67 -28.29 -13.55 18.24
CA ASN A 67 -27.97 -13.24 16.83
C ASN A 67 -26.57 -13.74 16.49
N SER A 68 -26.49 -14.92 15.90
CA SER A 68 -25.26 -15.55 15.41
C SER A 68 -24.79 -15.04 14.04
N GLU A 69 -25.11 -13.79 13.69
CA GLU A 69 -24.66 -13.19 12.44
C GLU A 69 -23.29 -12.54 12.62
N VAL A 70 -22.32 -12.94 11.80
CA VAL A 70 -20.99 -12.33 11.75
C VAL A 70 -21.12 -10.98 11.06
N LEU A 71 -21.28 -9.89 11.83
CA LEU A 71 -21.51 -8.56 11.27
C LEU A 71 -20.18 -7.81 11.08
N GLY A 72 -19.60 -7.93 9.89
CA GLY A 72 -18.87 -6.80 9.29
C GLY A 72 -19.83 -5.73 8.78
N ASP A 73 -19.27 -4.60 8.38
CA ASP A 73 -20.03 -3.49 7.81
C ASP A 73 -19.56 -3.23 6.37
N TRP A 74 -20.49 -2.84 5.50
CA TRP A 74 -20.14 -2.35 4.17
C TRP A 74 -19.46 -0.98 4.31
N LYS A 75 -18.22 -0.88 3.82
CA LYS A 75 -17.49 0.37 3.71
C LYS A 75 -17.40 0.82 2.27
N TRP A 76 -17.53 2.11 2.05
CA TRP A 76 -17.31 2.75 0.76
C TRP A 76 -15.86 3.21 0.64
N LEU A 77 -15.36 3.22 -0.59
CA LEU A 77 -14.03 3.73 -0.88
C LEU A 77 -14.03 5.24 -0.74
N ASN A 78 -13.08 5.74 0.03
CA ASN A 78 -12.69 7.14 0.10
C ASN A 78 -11.14 7.20 0.14
N GLU A 79 -10.58 8.39 0.22
CA GLU A 79 -9.13 8.61 0.28
C GLU A 79 -8.46 7.88 1.44
N GLU A 80 -8.96 8.05 2.67
CA GLU A 80 -8.45 7.40 3.88
C GLU A 80 -8.47 5.86 3.77
N VAL A 81 -9.53 5.30 3.19
CA VAL A 81 -9.66 3.87 2.93
C VAL A 81 -8.66 3.41 1.86
N ALA A 82 -8.43 4.20 0.82
CA ALA A 82 -7.44 3.88 -0.21
C ALA A 82 -6.02 3.88 0.39
N GLU A 83 -5.67 4.89 1.18
CA GLU A 83 -4.37 5.00 1.84
C GLU A 83 -4.14 3.86 2.84
N SER A 84 -5.09 3.61 3.74
CA SER A 84 -4.98 2.50 4.70
C SER A 84 -4.96 1.12 4.03
N THR A 85 -5.61 0.97 2.87
CA THR A 85 -5.51 -0.23 2.04
C THR A 85 -4.11 -0.40 1.46
N LEU A 86 -3.48 0.66 0.97
CA LEU A 86 -2.11 0.63 0.45
C LEU A 86 -1.07 0.40 1.56
N ASP A 87 -1.31 0.91 2.77
CA ASP A 87 -0.50 0.60 3.95
C ASP A 87 -0.57 -0.88 4.32
N TYR A 88 -1.77 -1.45 4.30
CA TYR A 88 -1.94 -2.87 4.56
C TYR A 88 -1.32 -3.73 3.45
N PHE A 89 -1.51 -3.35 2.19
CA PHE A 89 -0.87 -3.96 1.04
C PHE A 89 0.65 -3.97 1.20
N TYR A 90 1.26 -2.84 1.55
CA TYR A 90 2.70 -2.75 1.79
C TYR A 90 3.16 -3.67 2.92
N ALA A 91 2.44 -3.69 4.05
CA ALA A 91 2.77 -4.57 5.17
C ALA A 91 2.71 -6.05 4.78
N LYS A 92 1.73 -6.44 3.94
CA LYS A 92 1.62 -7.79 3.39
C LYS A 92 2.73 -8.11 2.41
N LEU A 93 3.01 -7.21 1.47
CA LEU A 93 4.10 -7.35 0.51
C LEU A 93 5.45 -7.54 1.22
N ALA A 94 5.74 -6.70 2.22
CA ALA A 94 6.96 -6.81 3.01
C ALA A 94 7.05 -8.18 3.70
N TYR A 95 5.98 -8.61 4.39
CA TYR A 95 5.98 -9.88 5.11
C TYR A 95 6.05 -11.09 4.16
N MET A 96 5.41 -11.03 2.99
CA MET A 96 5.48 -12.11 2.00
C MET A 96 6.86 -12.19 1.33
N ALA A 97 7.51 -11.04 1.10
CA ALA A 97 8.84 -10.99 0.49
C ALA A 97 9.97 -11.38 1.46
N PHE A 98 9.93 -10.88 2.70
CA PHE A 98 11.04 -10.99 3.66
C PHE A 98 10.70 -11.82 4.91
N GLY A 99 9.46 -12.28 5.06
CA GLY A 99 9.05 -13.09 6.19
C GLY A 99 9.22 -12.39 7.55
N LYS A 100 9.77 -13.12 8.52
CA LYS A 100 9.97 -12.66 9.90
C LYS A 100 11.02 -11.55 10.01
N ASP A 101 11.87 -11.37 9.00
CA ASP A 101 12.94 -10.37 9.03
C ASP A 101 12.41 -8.94 8.97
N THR A 102 11.16 -8.76 8.52
CA THR A 102 10.42 -7.49 8.64
C THR A 102 10.20 -7.02 10.09
N LYS A 103 10.29 -7.93 11.07
CA LYS A 103 9.95 -7.68 12.48
C LYS A 103 11.15 -7.74 13.41
N ARG A 104 12.24 -8.41 13.02
CA ARG A 104 13.43 -8.60 13.87
C ARG A 104 14.23 -7.30 13.94
N THR A 105 14.66 -6.91 15.13
CA THR A 105 15.41 -5.66 15.37
C THR A 105 16.66 -5.55 14.51
N THR A 106 17.36 -6.66 14.27
CA THR A 106 18.62 -6.72 13.52
C THR A 106 18.45 -6.63 11.99
N THR A 107 17.27 -6.95 11.46
CA THR A 107 17.06 -7.10 10.00
C THR A 107 15.98 -6.18 9.44
N LYS A 108 15.08 -5.66 10.29
CA LYS A 108 13.92 -4.83 9.89
C LYS A 108 14.33 -3.55 9.16
N ALA A 109 15.56 -3.08 9.36
CA ALA A 109 16.08 -1.85 8.76
C ALA A 109 16.26 -1.98 7.24
N TYR A 110 16.57 -3.19 6.74
CA TYR A 110 16.81 -3.48 5.31
C TYR A 110 15.78 -4.43 4.68
N SER A 111 15.01 -5.15 5.49
CA SER A 111 14.02 -6.15 5.05
C SER A 111 12.67 -5.52 4.72
N LYS A 112 12.67 -4.54 3.82
CA LYS A 112 11.47 -3.77 3.44
C LYS A 112 11.48 -3.46 1.94
N PRO A 113 10.36 -3.60 1.22
CA PRO A 113 10.26 -3.08 -0.14
C PRO A 113 10.43 -1.57 -0.15
N THR A 114 10.97 -1.05 -1.25
CA THR A 114 10.79 0.36 -1.63
C THR A 114 9.47 0.45 -2.38
N MET A 115 8.59 1.40 -2.02
CA MET A 115 7.31 1.63 -2.68
C MET A 115 7.04 3.12 -2.81
N ILE A 116 6.85 3.59 -4.05
CA ILE A 116 6.42 4.96 -4.37
C ILE A 116 5.01 4.87 -4.93
N THR A 117 4.11 5.74 -4.48
CA THR A 117 2.67 5.64 -4.75
C THR A 117 2.13 6.92 -5.38
N SER A 118 1.29 6.77 -6.40
CA SER A 118 0.36 7.79 -6.90
C SER A 118 -1.05 7.22 -6.89
N ILE A 119 -2.03 8.00 -6.43
CA ILE A 119 -3.45 7.61 -6.42
C ILE A 119 -4.20 8.50 -7.40
N GLU A 120 -4.86 7.87 -8.37
CA GLU A 120 -5.64 8.56 -9.39
C GLU A 120 -7.15 8.32 -9.19
N GLY A 121 -7.95 9.29 -9.61
CA GLY A 121 -9.40 9.16 -9.68
C GLY A 121 -10.17 9.54 -8.41
N LEU A 122 -9.52 10.12 -7.39
CA LEU A 122 -10.18 10.57 -6.15
C LEU A 122 -11.24 11.66 -6.38
N TYR A 123 -11.02 12.54 -7.37
CA TYR A 123 -11.86 13.70 -7.68
C TYR A 123 -12.44 13.64 -9.10
N SER A 124 -12.65 12.43 -9.64
CA SER A 124 -13.14 12.25 -11.01
C SER A 124 -14.17 11.13 -11.08
N ASP A 125 -14.94 11.08 -12.17
CA ASP A 125 -15.86 9.95 -12.45
C ASP A 125 -15.14 8.63 -12.75
N LYS A 126 -13.80 8.65 -12.83
CA LYS A 126 -13.00 7.44 -13.05
C LYS A 126 -12.90 6.62 -11.78
N ARG A 127 -12.79 5.30 -11.96
CA ARG A 127 -12.51 4.39 -10.86
C ARG A 127 -11.14 4.69 -10.25
N ILE A 128 -11.11 4.78 -8.92
CA ILE A 128 -9.88 4.99 -8.16
C ILE A 128 -8.92 3.82 -8.39
N HIS A 129 -7.67 4.15 -8.68
CA HIS A 129 -6.58 3.20 -8.86
C HIS A 129 -5.26 3.82 -8.38
N ALA A 130 -4.29 2.98 -8.04
CA ALA A 130 -2.98 3.43 -7.63
C ALA A 130 -1.90 2.89 -8.57
N HIS A 131 -0.97 3.77 -8.92
CA HIS A 131 0.27 3.42 -9.62
C HIS A 131 1.40 3.37 -8.61
N LEU A 132 2.12 2.26 -8.61
CA LEU A 132 3.17 1.96 -7.67
C LEU A 132 4.46 1.67 -8.44
N ALA A 133 5.60 2.18 -7.94
CA ALA A 133 6.88 1.55 -8.22
C ALA A 133 7.28 0.76 -7.01
N ILE A 134 7.67 -0.48 -7.24
CA ILE A 134 8.16 -1.37 -6.22
C ILE A 134 9.60 -1.75 -6.53
N GLY A 135 10.42 -1.71 -5.49
CA GLY A 135 11.85 -2.00 -5.51
C GLY A 135 12.29 -2.71 -4.25
N ASN A 136 13.59 -3.00 -4.17
CA ASN A 136 14.20 -3.74 -3.05
C ASN A 136 13.41 -5.00 -2.68
N LEU A 137 13.16 -5.87 -3.68
CA LEU A 137 12.59 -7.20 -3.46
C LEU A 137 13.71 -8.25 -3.58
N PRO A 138 13.66 -9.36 -2.82
CA PRO A 138 14.62 -10.45 -2.97
C PRO A 138 14.64 -11.01 -4.40
N LYS A 139 15.82 -11.41 -4.89
CA LYS A 139 15.98 -11.92 -6.27
C LYS A 139 15.37 -13.32 -6.49
N ASN A 140 15.15 -14.06 -5.41
CA ASN A 140 14.77 -15.47 -5.40
C ASN A 140 13.29 -15.72 -5.05
N ILE A 141 12.44 -14.70 -5.15
CA ILE A 141 10.99 -14.84 -4.96
C ILE A 141 10.25 -14.72 -6.28
N ASP A 142 9.08 -15.36 -6.36
CA ASP A 142 8.11 -15.06 -7.41
C ASP A 142 7.47 -13.70 -7.13
N ILE A 143 8.06 -12.64 -7.71
CA ILE A 143 7.67 -11.25 -7.46
C ILE A 143 6.22 -11.02 -7.86
N ARG A 144 5.78 -11.54 -9.01
CA ARG A 144 4.43 -11.32 -9.53
C ARG A 144 3.41 -11.91 -8.56
N ASN A 145 3.54 -13.19 -8.23
CA ASN A 145 2.63 -13.86 -7.31
C ASN A 145 2.66 -13.24 -5.92
N THR A 146 3.83 -12.80 -5.44
CA THR A 146 3.97 -12.12 -4.15
C THR A 146 3.16 -10.82 -4.12
N ILE A 147 3.26 -9.99 -5.17
CA ILE A 147 2.50 -8.74 -5.29
C ILE A 147 1.00 -9.02 -5.40
N GLU A 148 0.59 -9.96 -6.26
CA GLU A 148 -0.83 -10.33 -6.45
C GLU A 148 -1.46 -10.84 -5.14
N ARG A 149 -0.78 -11.75 -4.44
CA ARG A 149 -1.25 -12.26 -3.14
C ARG A 149 -1.31 -11.18 -2.06
N ALA A 150 -0.33 -10.28 -2.03
CA ALA A 150 -0.35 -9.15 -1.10
C ALA A 150 -1.54 -8.23 -1.38
N TRP A 151 -1.85 -7.98 -2.66
CA TRP A 151 -3.00 -7.17 -3.05
C TRP A 151 -4.32 -7.85 -2.69
N TRP A 152 -4.50 -9.12 -3.06
CA TRP A 152 -5.75 -9.85 -2.78
C TRP A 152 -6.03 -10.08 -1.29
N ALA A 153 -5.05 -9.89 -0.42
CA ALA A 153 -5.25 -9.90 1.02
C ALA A 153 -6.02 -8.65 1.52
N CYS A 154 -6.14 -7.60 0.71
CA CYS A 154 -6.84 -6.37 1.07
C CYS A 154 -8.35 -6.47 0.77
N ASP A 155 -9.20 -5.98 1.68
CA ASP A 155 -10.66 -6.02 1.51
C ASP A 155 -11.13 -5.28 0.24
N PHE A 156 -10.49 -4.14 -0.05
CA PHE A 156 -10.76 -3.27 -1.20
C PHE A 156 -10.04 -3.70 -2.50
N ALA A 157 -9.43 -4.89 -2.54
CA ALA A 157 -8.69 -5.35 -3.70
C ALA A 157 -9.57 -5.73 -4.90
N HIS A 158 -9.60 -4.92 -5.96
CA HIS A 158 -10.23 -5.35 -7.21
C HIS A 158 -9.34 -6.35 -7.94
N LYS A 159 -9.95 -7.19 -8.78
CA LYS A 159 -9.25 -8.22 -9.58
C LYS A 159 -8.28 -7.66 -10.63
N SER A 160 -8.43 -6.38 -10.97
CA SER A 160 -7.59 -5.72 -11.98
C SER A 160 -6.28 -5.29 -11.33
N ILE A 161 -5.21 -5.97 -11.73
CA ILE A 161 -3.83 -5.65 -11.38
C ILE A 161 -2.96 -5.78 -12.63
N VAL A 162 -2.07 -4.82 -12.84
CA VAL A 162 -1.09 -4.84 -13.93
C VAL A 162 0.29 -4.75 -13.31
N ILE A 163 1.15 -5.71 -13.59
CA ILE A 163 2.54 -5.76 -13.09
C ILE A 163 3.46 -5.83 -14.30
N LYS A 164 4.42 -4.90 -14.39
CA LYS A 164 5.41 -4.85 -15.46
C LYS A 164 6.81 -4.68 -14.86
N PRO A 165 7.83 -5.41 -15.34
CA PRO A 165 9.21 -5.11 -14.97
C PRO A 165 9.59 -3.71 -15.47
N LEU A 166 10.41 -3.01 -14.70
CA LEU A 166 10.99 -1.73 -15.09
C LEU A 166 12.29 -1.98 -15.84
N SER A 167 12.21 -1.92 -17.17
CA SER A 167 13.38 -1.96 -18.05
C SER A 167 13.95 -0.58 -18.37
N ASN A 168 13.16 0.49 -18.17
CA ASN A 168 13.58 1.88 -18.36
C ASN A 168 13.02 2.78 -17.26
N THR A 169 13.89 3.19 -16.35
CA THR A 169 13.70 4.15 -15.27
C THR A 169 12.89 5.39 -15.68
N TYR A 170 13.21 6.00 -16.82
CA TYR A 170 12.61 7.27 -17.24
C TYR A 170 11.16 7.13 -17.71
N GLY A 171 10.82 6.02 -18.37
CA GLY A 171 9.44 5.76 -18.81
C GLY A 171 8.45 5.58 -17.65
N TRP A 172 8.95 5.25 -16.46
CA TRP A 172 8.12 5.12 -15.26
C TRP A 172 8.00 6.42 -14.47
N LEU A 173 9.03 7.26 -14.47
CA LEU A 173 8.92 8.62 -13.95
C LEU A 173 7.78 9.36 -14.65
N ASP A 174 7.73 9.30 -15.99
CA ASP A 174 6.63 9.87 -16.78
C ASP A 174 5.28 9.22 -16.46
N TYR A 175 5.27 7.93 -16.11
CA TYR A 175 4.07 7.18 -15.77
C TYR A 175 3.47 7.63 -14.44
N ILE A 176 4.26 7.67 -13.36
CA ILE A 176 3.77 8.06 -12.02
C ILE A 176 3.54 9.57 -11.92
N THR A 177 4.31 10.38 -12.64
CA THR A 177 4.16 11.84 -12.67
C THR A 177 3.16 12.32 -13.71
N LYS A 178 2.54 11.42 -14.47
CA LYS A 178 1.56 11.75 -15.51
C LYS A 178 0.48 12.70 -15.01
N GLU A 179 -0.02 12.46 -13.80
CA GLU A 179 -1.06 13.31 -13.19
C GLU A 179 -0.52 14.69 -12.78
N ALA A 180 0.70 14.78 -12.25
CA ALA A 180 1.35 16.08 -12.05
C ALA A 180 1.61 16.81 -13.38
N ASN A 181 1.90 16.08 -14.46
CA ASN A 181 2.09 16.65 -15.79
C ASN A 181 0.80 17.25 -16.38
N VAL A 182 -0.38 16.81 -15.91
CA VAL A 182 -1.70 17.37 -16.28
C VAL A 182 -2.29 18.29 -15.20
N GLY A 183 -1.49 18.68 -14.20
CA GLY A 183 -1.86 19.67 -13.18
C GLY A 183 -2.46 19.10 -11.89
N ASN A 184 -2.61 17.78 -11.78
CA ASN A 184 -3.10 17.09 -10.60
C ASN A 184 -1.92 16.65 -9.69
N VAL A 185 -1.23 17.64 -9.12
CA VAL A 185 -0.02 17.43 -8.32
C VAL A 185 -0.32 16.64 -7.03
N ASP A 186 -1.52 16.77 -6.48
CA ASP A 186 -1.96 16.09 -5.26
C ASP A 186 -2.09 14.57 -5.41
N ALA A 187 -2.20 14.06 -6.64
CA ALA A 187 -2.22 12.61 -6.90
C ALA A 187 -0.91 11.91 -6.50
N LEU A 188 0.23 12.62 -6.54
CA LEU A 188 1.53 12.11 -6.14
C LEU A 188 1.69 12.16 -4.63
N ARG A 189 1.72 10.98 -3.98
CA ARG A 189 1.85 10.86 -2.54
C ARG A 189 3.30 10.70 -2.11
N ILE A 190 4.13 11.74 -2.28
CA ILE A 190 5.56 11.71 -1.85
C ILE A 190 5.71 11.36 -0.38
N GLN A 191 4.84 11.90 0.47
CA GLN A 191 4.87 11.61 1.91
C GLN A 191 4.63 10.13 2.22
N SER A 192 4.05 9.39 1.26
CA SER A 192 3.78 7.97 1.35
C SER A 192 4.87 7.11 0.70
N ILE A 193 6.05 7.66 0.38
CA ILE A 193 7.21 6.85 -0.02
C ILE A 193 7.59 5.94 1.14
N LYS A 194 7.51 4.63 0.92
CA LYS A 194 7.91 3.62 1.90
C LYS A 194 9.24 3.01 1.47
N GLN A 195 10.19 2.92 2.39
CA GLN A 195 11.53 2.43 2.08
C GLN A 195 12.25 1.84 3.30
N PRO A 196 13.29 1.01 3.08
CA PRO A 196 14.27 0.65 4.10
C PRO A 196 14.85 1.86 4.84
N GLN A 197 15.07 1.71 6.15
CA GLN A 197 15.70 2.75 6.98
C GLN A 197 17.18 2.95 6.62
N ILE A 198 17.87 1.90 6.17
CA ILE A 198 19.25 2.00 5.70
C ILE A 198 19.40 2.93 4.49
N TYR A 199 18.32 3.17 3.75
CA TYR A 199 18.37 4.09 2.63
C TYR A 199 18.23 5.54 3.07
N LEU A 200 17.73 5.83 4.28
CA LEU A 200 17.68 7.20 4.83
C LEU A 200 19.07 7.70 5.24
N SER A 201 19.92 6.81 5.76
CA SER A 201 21.33 7.13 6.05
C SER A 201 22.14 7.43 4.80
N ASP A 202 21.82 6.80 3.65
CA ASP A 202 22.50 7.06 2.37
C ASP A 202 22.17 8.45 1.78
N ILE A 203 21.05 9.06 2.18
CA ILE A 203 20.57 10.38 1.72
C ILE A 203 20.87 11.49 2.75
N GLY A 204 21.64 11.19 3.80
CA GLY A 204 22.03 12.16 4.84
C GLY A 204 20.90 12.54 5.79
N VAL A 205 19.82 11.76 5.89
CA VAL A 205 18.75 11.98 6.88
C VAL A 205 19.11 11.20 8.14
N GLU A 206 19.69 11.88 9.14
CA GLU A 206 19.91 11.31 10.46
C GLU A 206 18.57 10.94 11.11
N ASN A 207 18.42 9.65 11.45
CA ASN A 207 17.26 9.16 12.19
C ASN A 207 17.24 9.81 13.59
N SER A 208 16.38 10.81 13.82
CA SER A 208 15.96 11.15 15.17
C SER A 208 15.00 10.04 15.65
N LEU A 209 15.45 9.31 16.67
CA LEU A 209 14.72 8.24 17.35
C LEU A 209 13.43 8.74 18.01
#